data_AF-A0A976CS19-F1
#
_entry.id   AF-A0A976CS19-F1
#
_cell.length_a   1.000
_cell.length_b   1.000
_cell.length_c   1.000
_cell.angle_alpha   90.00
_cell.angle_beta   90.00
_cell.angle_gamma   90.00
#
_symmetry.space_group_name_H-M   'P 1'
#
loop_
_entity.id
_entity.type
_entity.pdbx_description
1 polymer ?
#
loop_
_entity_poly.entity_id
_entity_poly.type
_entity_poly.pdbx_seq_one_letter_code
_entity_poly.pdbx_strand_id
1 'polypeptide(L)'
;MGSFAHAADIIKNVDITANETWTADNNYILTRPVVVKSGVTLTIEPGTKVLGVGDNKATTDRTDDEYGSLIIARGAQLIADGTPTKPIVFDAYASVYGFDDNGRNTGPSGPRTQPLL
;
A
#
# COMPACT_ATOMS: atom_id res chain seq x y z
N MET A 1 22.17 13.02 14.89
CA MET A 1 21.48 11.71 14.81
C MET A 1 20.70 11.72 13.51
N GLY A 2 21.32 11.16 12.46
CA GLY A 2 20.82 11.26 11.10
C GLY A 2 19.45 10.62 10.99
N SER A 3 18.48 11.41 10.54
CA SER A 3 17.22 10.89 10.02
C SER A 3 17.56 9.97 8.85
N PHE A 4 17.28 8.68 8.99
CA PHE A 4 17.06 7.85 7.82
C PHE A 4 15.82 8.45 7.18
N ALA A 5 15.97 9.13 6.06
CA ALA A 5 14.83 9.57 5.27
C ALA A 5 14.11 8.29 4.81
N HIS A 6 13.17 7.84 5.64
CA HIS A 6 12.26 6.76 5.32
C HIS A 6 11.26 7.32 4.32
N ALA A 7 10.93 6.55 3.29
CA ALA A 7 9.87 6.89 2.37
C ALA A 7 8.62 7.30 3.17
N ALA A 8 7.95 8.40 2.79
CA ALA A 8 6.78 8.83 3.54
C ALA A 8 5.64 7.83 3.32
N ASP A 9 4.94 7.48 4.39
CA ASP A 9 3.83 6.54 4.34
C ASP A 9 2.55 7.30 3.95
N ILE A 10 2.06 7.05 2.73
CA ILE A 10 0.87 7.68 2.18
C ILE A 10 -0.29 6.69 2.24
N ILE A 11 -1.27 6.97 3.09
CA ILE A 11 -2.48 6.16 3.21
C ILE A 11 -3.39 6.41 2.00
N LYS A 12 -3.73 5.33 1.29
CA LYS A 12 -4.63 5.29 0.14
C LYS A 12 -5.91 4.55 0.49
N ASN A 13 -6.98 5.32 0.46
CA ASN A 13 -8.16 5.06 1.29
C ASN A 13 -9.45 5.58 0.63
N VAL A 14 -9.31 6.17 -0.56
CA VAL A 14 -10.37 6.71 -1.40
C VAL A 14 -10.07 6.33 -2.84
N ASP A 15 -11.10 6.25 -3.66
CA ASP A 15 -10.97 5.98 -5.08
C ASP A 15 -10.16 7.07 -5.81
N ILE A 16 -9.39 6.65 -6.81
CA ILE A 16 -8.60 7.55 -7.65
C ILE A 16 -9.49 8.00 -8.82
N THR A 17 -9.94 9.25 -8.73
CA THR A 17 -10.90 9.87 -9.66
C THR A 17 -10.25 10.83 -10.67
N ALA A 18 -8.96 11.11 -10.53
CA ALA A 18 -8.17 11.94 -11.43
C ALA A 18 -6.77 11.33 -11.61
N ASN A 19 -6.10 11.68 -12.70
CA ASN A 19 -4.76 11.17 -12.99
C ASN A 19 -3.82 11.42 -11.82
N GLU A 20 -3.14 10.37 -11.38
CA GLU A 20 -2.26 10.43 -10.22
C GLU A 20 -0.92 9.76 -10.53
N THR A 21 0.15 10.28 -9.93
CA THR A 21 1.49 9.69 -10.00
C THR A 21 1.96 9.32 -8.60
N TRP A 22 2.33 8.05 -8.44
CA TRP A 22 2.93 7.51 -7.24
C TRP A 22 4.44 7.46 -7.41
N THR A 23 5.16 8.07 -6.48
CA THR A 23 6.61 8.28 -6.59
C THR A 23 7.40 7.31 -5.72
N ALA A 24 8.63 7.02 -6.13
CA ALA A 24 9.49 6.06 -5.44
C ALA A 24 9.95 6.52 -4.03
N ASP A 25 9.78 7.79 -3.73
CA ASP A 25 10.12 8.40 -2.43
C ASP A 25 9.07 8.09 -1.35
N ASN A 26 7.96 7.42 -1.70
CA ASN A 26 6.84 7.14 -0.81
C ASN A 26 6.49 5.65 -0.77
N ASN A 27 5.95 5.20 0.37
CA ASN A 27 5.23 3.94 0.46
C ASN A 27 3.73 4.22 0.40
N TYR A 28 3.02 3.57 -0.53
CA TYR A 28 1.57 3.74 -0.66
C TYR A 28 0.85 2.62 0.08
N ILE A 29 0.13 2.94 1.16
CA ILE A 29 -0.53 1.96 2.03
C ILE A 29 -2.02 1.91 1.68
N LEU A 30 -2.47 0.80 1.13
CA LEU A 30 -3.88 0.54 0.83
C LEU A 30 -4.55 -0.01 2.10
N THR A 31 -5.46 0.75 2.70
CA THR A 31 -6.19 0.32 3.92
C THR A 31 -7.56 -0.25 3.63
N ARG A 32 -8.02 -0.14 2.39
CA ARG A 32 -9.28 -0.69 1.88
C ARG A 32 -9.16 -0.90 0.37
N PRO A 33 -10.17 -1.45 -0.31
CA PRO A 33 -10.22 -1.44 -1.76
C PRO A 33 -10.23 0.00 -2.32
N VAL A 34 -9.23 0.33 -3.14
CA VAL A 34 -9.09 1.61 -3.84
C VAL A 34 -9.29 1.36 -5.32
N VAL A 35 -10.30 2.01 -5.91
CA VAL A 35 -10.61 1.86 -7.33
C VAL A 35 -10.07 3.02 -8.13
N VAL A 36 -9.29 2.73 -9.17
CA VAL A 36 -8.93 3.69 -10.23
C VAL A 36 -10.09 3.73 -11.21
N LYS A 37 -10.76 4.89 -11.31
CA LYS A 37 -11.98 5.04 -12.12
C LYS A 37 -11.69 5.04 -13.62
N SER A 38 -12.71 4.72 -14.40
CA SER A 38 -12.64 4.77 -15.88
C SER A 38 -12.18 6.15 -16.37
N GLY A 39 -11.31 6.17 -17.38
CA GLY A 39 -10.72 7.39 -17.93
C GLY A 39 -9.57 7.97 -17.12
N VAL A 40 -9.21 7.36 -15.98
CA VAL A 40 -8.11 7.79 -15.12
C VAL A 40 -6.87 6.93 -15.38
N THR A 41 -5.72 7.58 -15.40
CA THR A 41 -4.40 6.93 -15.44
C THR A 41 -3.71 7.05 -14.09
N LEU A 42 -3.38 5.90 -13.48
CA LEU A 42 -2.45 5.81 -12.36
C LEU A 42 -1.06 5.50 -12.90
N THR A 43 -0.10 6.36 -12.64
CA THR A 43 1.33 6.13 -12.95
C THR A 43 2.07 5.79 -11.67
N ILE A 44 2.84 4.71 -11.66
CA ILE A 44 3.68 4.29 -10.54
C ILE A 44 5.13 4.32 -11.01
N GLU A 45 5.94 5.15 -10.37
CA GLU A 45 7.34 5.30 -10.71
C GLU A 45 8.16 4.06 -10.34
N PRO A 46 9.24 3.75 -11.09
CA PRO A 46 10.13 2.63 -10.77
C PRO A 46 10.75 2.78 -9.38
N GLY A 47 10.68 1.73 -8.56
CA GLY A 47 11.18 1.74 -7.18
C GLY A 47 10.08 2.02 -6.14
N THR A 48 8.86 2.30 -6.55
CA THR A 48 7.73 2.52 -5.64
C THR A 48 7.29 1.23 -4.96
N LYS A 49 6.91 1.34 -3.67
CA LYS A 49 6.29 0.26 -2.90
C LYS A 49 4.82 0.54 -2.66
N VAL A 50 3.99 -0.46 -2.90
CA VAL A 50 2.55 -0.44 -2.64
C VAL A 50 2.23 -1.56 -1.67
N LEU A 51 1.66 -1.20 -0.52
CA LEU A 51 1.50 -2.09 0.62
C LEU A 51 0.01 -2.28 0.92
N GLY A 52 -0.47 -3.51 0.78
CA GLY A 52 -1.84 -3.88 1.15
C GLY A 52 -1.94 -4.19 2.64
N VAL A 53 -2.86 -3.54 3.36
CA VAL A 53 -3.20 -3.93 4.72
C VAL A 53 -4.14 -5.13 4.66
N GLY A 54 -3.84 -6.16 5.45
CA GLY A 54 -4.71 -7.32 5.62
C GLY A 54 -6.03 -6.92 6.29
N ASP A 55 -6.99 -7.83 6.32
CA ASP A 55 -8.17 -7.59 7.13
C ASP A 55 -7.77 -7.48 8.61
N ASN A 56 -8.05 -6.34 9.23
CA ASN A 56 -7.74 -6.10 10.64
C ASN A 56 -8.92 -6.45 11.55
N LYS A 57 -9.99 -7.06 11.03
CA LYS A 57 -11.10 -7.51 11.85
C LYS A 57 -10.73 -8.84 12.49
N ALA A 58 -10.83 -8.89 13.82
CA ALA A 58 -10.68 -10.13 14.59
C ALA A 58 -11.88 -11.09 14.45
N THR A 59 -12.62 -11.01 13.35
CA THR A 59 -13.81 -11.81 13.08
C THR A 59 -13.48 -12.89 12.05
N THR A 60 -14.07 -14.07 12.22
CA THR A 60 -14.00 -15.13 11.19
C THR A 60 -15.04 -14.95 10.09
N ASP A 61 -15.91 -13.94 10.24
CA ASP A 61 -16.90 -13.55 9.24
C ASP A 61 -16.19 -12.85 8.09
N ARG A 62 -16.28 -13.42 6.89
CA ARG A 62 -15.64 -12.88 5.68
C ARG A 62 -16.56 -12.00 4.83
N THR A 63 -17.75 -11.66 5.34
CA THR A 63 -18.75 -10.93 4.58
C THR A 63 -18.47 -9.43 4.48
N ASP A 64 -17.58 -8.91 5.31
CA ASP A 64 -17.18 -7.50 5.38
C ASP A 64 -15.66 -7.27 5.36
N ASP A 65 -14.88 -8.21 4.82
CA ASP A 65 -13.42 -8.08 4.73
C ASP A 65 -13.02 -6.87 3.88
N GLU A 66 -12.25 -5.94 4.46
CA GLU A 66 -11.73 -4.75 3.77
C GLU A 66 -10.23 -4.88 3.52
N TYR A 67 -9.83 -5.82 2.67
CA TYR A 67 -8.42 -5.95 2.28
C TYR A 67 -7.96 -4.73 1.48
N GLY A 68 -6.78 -4.21 1.83
CA GLY A 68 -6.04 -3.23 1.05
C GLY A 68 -5.80 -3.72 -0.37
N SER A 69 -6.59 -3.22 -1.32
CA SER A 69 -6.61 -3.71 -2.70
C SER A 69 -6.54 -2.56 -3.68
N LEU A 70 -5.76 -2.70 -4.76
CA LEU A 70 -5.78 -1.75 -5.87
C LEU A 70 -6.59 -2.35 -7.02
N ILE A 71 -7.67 -1.68 -7.41
CA ILE A 71 -8.60 -2.14 -8.44
C ILE A 71 -8.53 -1.19 -9.62
N ILE A 72 -8.16 -1.69 -10.80
CA ILE A 72 -8.16 -0.92 -12.04
C ILE A 72 -9.49 -1.16 -12.75
N ALA A 73 -10.38 -0.16 -12.77
CA ALA A 73 -11.68 -0.30 -13.43
C ALA A 73 -11.52 -0.41 -14.95
N ARG A 74 -12.55 -0.96 -15.62
CA ARG A 74 -12.58 -0.96 -17.10
C ARG A 74 -12.48 0.48 -17.62
N GLY A 75 -11.56 0.71 -18.55
CA GLY A 75 -11.30 2.04 -19.12
C GLY A 75 -10.35 2.90 -18.28
N ALA A 76 -9.93 2.43 -17.11
CA ALA A 76 -8.79 3.00 -16.39
C ALA A 76 -7.47 2.43 -16.93
N GLN A 77 -6.37 3.11 -16.65
CA GLN A 77 -5.02 2.69 -17.05
C GLN A 77 -4.08 2.68 -15.84
N LEU A 78 -3.25 1.64 -15.76
CA LEU A 78 -2.13 1.56 -14.83
C LEU A 78 -0.83 1.55 -15.64
N ILE A 79 0.06 2.50 -15.36
CA ILE A 79 1.41 2.58 -15.91
C ILE A 79 2.36 2.25 -14.76
N ALA A 80 3.05 1.10 -14.83
CA ALA A 80 3.90 0.60 -13.76
C ALA A 80 5.15 -0.08 -14.35
N ASP A 81 5.99 0.71 -15.02
CA ASP A 81 7.17 0.23 -15.74
C ASP A 81 8.40 0.11 -14.84
N GLY A 82 8.36 -0.85 -13.90
CA GLY A 82 9.49 -1.17 -13.03
C GLY A 82 10.72 -1.64 -13.80
N THR A 83 11.91 -1.43 -13.23
CA THR A 83 13.18 -1.91 -13.81
C THR A 83 13.85 -2.94 -12.88
N PRO A 84 14.79 -3.78 -13.37
CA PRO A 84 15.52 -4.70 -12.50
C PRO A 84 16.26 -3.99 -11.36
N THR A 85 16.74 -2.76 -11.60
CA THR A 85 17.43 -1.93 -10.60
C THR A 85 16.48 -1.17 -9.68
N LYS A 86 15.24 -0.94 -10.11
CA LYS A 86 14.19 -0.21 -9.38
C LYS A 86 12.85 -0.90 -9.63
N PRO A 87 12.61 -2.06 -9.01
CA PRO A 87 11.37 -2.79 -9.20
C PRO A 87 10.20 -2.03 -8.57
N ILE A 88 9.01 -2.20 -9.11
CA ILE A 88 7.78 -1.82 -8.43
C ILE A 88 7.35 -3.03 -7.60
N VAL A 89 7.15 -2.82 -6.31
CA VAL A 89 6.88 -3.91 -5.37
C VAL A 89 5.49 -3.74 -4.80
N PHE A 90 4.64 -4.75 -5.03
CA PHE A 90 3.41 -4.94 -4.30
C PHE A 90 3.66 -5.98 -3.22
N ASP A 91 3.45 -5.60 -1.96
CA ASP A 91 3.66 -6.49 -0.82
C ASP A 91 2.59 -6.24 0.25
N ALA A 92 2.53 -7.09 1.27
CA ALA A 92 1.71 -6.87 2.43
C ALA A 92 2.34 -5.82 3.34
N TYR A 93 1.52 -4.94 3.92
CA TYR A 93 1.96 -4.04 4.99
C TYR A 93 2.59 -4.85 6.14
N ALA A 94 2.01 -6.01 6.47
CA ALA A 94 2.51 -6.96 7.46
C ALA A 94 3.95 -7.44 7.17
N SER A 95 4.30 -7.66 5.90
CA SER A 95 5.63 -8.10 5.46
C SER A 95 6.71 -7.06 5.77
N VAL A 96 6.37 -5.77 5.64
CA VAL A 96 7.30 -4.65 5.82
C VAL A 96 7.39 -4.18 7.27
N TYR A 97 6.25 -4.10 7.97
CA TYR A 97 6.18 -3.52 9.31
C TYR A 97 6.06 -4.55 10.45
N GLY A 98 5.96 -5.84 10.11
CA GLY A 98 6.14 -6.94 11.06
C GLY A 98 4.93 -7.28 11.94
N PHE A 99 3.72 -6.85 11.61
CA PHE A 99 2.50 -7.27 12.32
C PHE A 99 1.59 -8.03 11.36
N ASP A 100 1.25 -9.29 11.67
CA ASP A 100 0.19 -9.99 10.95
C ASP A 100 -1.18 -9.33 11.23
N ASP A 101 -2.16 -9.70 10.41
CA ASP A 101 -3.58 -9.33 10.50
C ASP A 101 -4.21 -9.57 11.89
N ASN A 102 -3.60 -10.44 12.70
CA ASN A 102 -4.01 -10.79 14.05
C ASN A 102 -3.29 -9.99 15.14
N GLY A 103 -2.53 -8.95 14.77
CA GLY A 103 -1.76 -8.12 15.71
C GLY A 103 -0.59 -8.85 16.38
N ARG A 104 -0.21 -10.04 15.88
CA ARG A 104 0.99 -10.76 16.33
C ARG A 104 2.18 -10.21 15.56
N ASN A 105 3.27 -9.98 16.29
CA ASN A 105 4.53 -9.61 15.67
C ASN A 105 5.09 -10.83 14.91
N THR A 106 5.13 -10.75 13.58
CA THR A 106 5.71 -11.78 12.70
C THR A 106 7.07 -11.36 12.11
N GLY A 107 7.53 -10.15 12.42
CA GLY A 107 8.88 -9.66 12.08
C GLY A 107 9.94 -9.92 13.17
N PRO A 108 11.24 -9.83 12.84
CA PRO A 108 12.29 -9.82 13.84
C PRO A 108 12.09 -8.59 14.74
N SER A 109 11.90 -8.83 16.04
CA SER A 109 11.51 -7.84 17.05
C SER A 109 12.39 -6.58 17.03
N GLY A 110 11.94 -5.53 16.34
CA GLY A 110 12.46 -4.16 16.40
C GLY A 110 11.56 -3.24 17.23
N PRO A 111 12.07 -2.12 17.78
CA PRO A 111 11.33 -1.25 18.68
C PRO A 111 10.19 -0.53 17.95
N ARG A 112 9.04 -0.47 18.64
CA ARG A 112 7.75 0.00 18.16
C ARG A 112 7.70 1.51 18.01
N THR A 113 7.40 2.01 16.81
CA THR A 113 6.83 3.34 16.62
C THR A 113 5.57 3.21 15.76
N GLN A 114 4.42 3.08 16.43
CA GLN A 114 3.12 3.29 15.77
C GLN A 114 3.00 4.80 15.47
N PRO A 115 2.60 5.22 14.26
CA PRO A 115 2.12 6.58 14.07
C PRO A 115 0.85 6.76 14.91
N LEU A 116 0.81 7.84 15.71
CA LEU A 116 -0.40 8.25 16.43
C LEU A 116 -1.50 8.55 15.39
N LEU A 117 -2.65 7.88 15.51
CA LEU A 117 -3.93 8.40 15.02
C LEU A 117 -4.47 9.41 16.03
#